data_AF-V5KVW7-F1
#
_entry.id   AF-V5KVW7-F1
#
_cell.length_a   1.000
_cell.length_b   1.000
_cell.length_c   1.000
_cell.angle_alpha   90.00
_cell.angle_beta   90.00
_cell.angle_gamma   90.00
#
_symmetry.space_group_name_H-M   'P 1'
#
loop_
_entity.id
_entity.type
_entity.pdbx_description
1 polymer ?
#
loop_
_entity_poly.entity_id
_entity_poly.type
_entity_poly.pdbx_seq_one_letter_code
_entity_poly.pdbx_strand_id
1 'polypeptide(L)' 'RPGTPVTLRSADLLPLDQFPVPAYRALRVRDYLLGSVQFSSGCPFTCEFCDIPALYGRSPRLKRPEQILRELDELADGG' A
#
# COMPACT_ATOMS: atom_id res chain seq x y z
N ARG A 1 -6.52 0.97 -28.18
CA ARG A 1 -5.63 1.87 -27.42
C ARG A 1 -6.29 3.25 -27.41
N PRO A 2 -6.47 3.92 -26.26
CA PRO A 2 -7.07 5.25 -26.25
C PRO A 2 -6.23 6.22 -27.09
N GLY A 3 -6.89 7.15 -27.79
CA GLY A 3 -6.24 8.12 -28.69
C GLY A 3 -5.43 9.20 -27.97
N THR A 4 -5.55 9.29 -26.65
CA THR A 4 -4.80 10.21 -25.79
C THR A 4 -4.52 9.53 -24.44
N PRO A 5 -3.38 9.79 -23.78
CA PRO A 5 -3.10 9.23 -22.46
C PRO A 5 -4.16 9.67 -21.43
N VAL A 6 -4.74 8.71 -20.72
CA VAL A 6 -5.66 8.98 -19.61
C VAL A 6 -4.83 9.09 -18.32
N THR A 7 -5.01 10.18 -17.58
CA THR A 7 -4.40 10.35 -16.25
C THR A 7 -5.48 10.23 -15.19
N LEU A 8 -5.33 9.27 -14.28
CA LEU A 8 -6.18 9.13 -13.11
C LEU A 8 -5.46 9.77 -11.93
N ARG A 9 -6.16 10.65 -11.20
CA ARG A 9 -5.65 11.29 -9.99
C ARG A 9 -6.68 11.11 -8.89
N SER A 10 -6.23 10.67 -7.72
CA SER A 10 -7.06 10.71 -6.52
C SER A 10 -7.28 12.17 -6.11
N ALA A 11 -8.53 12.54 -5.83
CA ALA A 11 -8.84 13.86 -5.28
C ALA A 11 -8.22 14.03 -3.89
N ASP A 12 -8.33 12.97 -3.07
CA ASP A 12 -7.85 12.95 -1.69
C ASP A 12 -7.01 11.70 -1.42
N LEU A 13 -6.07 11.84 -0.48
CA LEU A 13 -5.32 10.73 0.09
C LEU A 13 -5.96 10.30 1.40
N LEU A 14 -6.84 9.30 1.34
CA LEU A 14 -7.60 8.81 2.50
C LEU A 14 -6.69 8.29 3.63
N PRO A 15 -7.12 8.36 4.90
CA PRO A 15 -6.41 7.71 6.00
C PRO A 15 -6.13 6.22 5.70
N LEU A 16 -4.91 5.77 5.99
CA LEU A 16 -4.47 4.42 5.60
C LEU A 16 -5.20 3.32 6.37
N ASP A 17 -5.72 3.64 7.56
CA ASP A 17 -6.54 2.75 8.38
C ASP A 17 -7.95 2.48 7.80
N GLN A 18 -8.39 3.24 6.81
CA GLN A 18 -9.64 3.03 6.07
C GLN A 18 -9.47 2.05 4.90
N PHE A 19 -8.24 1.66 4.57
CA PHE A 19 -8.00 0.73 3.47
C PHE A 19 -8.41 -0.69 3.89
N PRO A 20 -9.05 -1.45 2.99
CA PRO A 20 -9.37 -2.84 3.25
C PRO A 20 -8.09 -3.67 3.32
N VAL A 21 -8.22 -4.88 3.88
CA VAL A 21 -7.15 -5.89 3.76
C VAL A 21 -6.92 -6.19 2.28
N PRO A 22 -5.67 -6.22 1.80
CA PRO A 22 -5.36 -6.72 0.47
C PRO A 22 -5.97 -8.11 0.27
N ALA A 23 -6.42 -8.43 -0.94
CA ALA A 23 -7.05 -9.71 -1.22
C ALA A 23 -6.01 -10.85 -1.31
N TYR A 24 -5.27 -11.15 -0.24
CA TYR A 24 -4.22 -12.17 -0.22
C TYR A 24 -4.73 -13.55 -0.63
N ARG A 25 -5.99 -13.87 -0.29
CA ARG A 25 -6.70 -15.08 -0.75
C ARG A 25 -6.80 -15.26 -2.27
N ALA A 26 -6.60 -14.19 -3.05
CA ALA A 26 -6.58 -14.25 -4.51
C ALA A 26 -5.20 -14.63 -5.07
N LEU A 27 -4.18 -14.69 -4.21
CA LEU A 27 -2.82 -15.07 -4.55
C LEU A 27 -2.54 -16.50 -4.08
N ARG A 28 -1.64 -17.19 -4.79
CA ARG A 28 -0.98 -18.39 -4.27
C ARG A 28 0.28 -17.92 -3.55
N VAL A 29 0.18 -17.67 -2.25
CA VAL A 29 1.26 -17.01 -1.47
C VAL A 29 2.60 -17.75 -1.60
N ARG A 30 2.56 -19.09 -1.61
CA ARG A 30 3.73 -19.97 -1.79
C ARG A 30 4.49 -19.83 -3.11
N ASP A 31 3.91 -19.17 -4.12
CA ASP A 31 4.61 -18.89 -5.37
C ASP A 31 5.63 -17.74 -5.22
N TYR A 32 5.61 -17.01 -4.09
CA TYR A 32 6.41 -15.82 -3.85
C TYR A 32 7.48 -16.05 -2.77
N LEU A 33 8.68 -15.51 -2.98
CA LEU A 33 9.79 -15.60 -2.03
C LEU A 33 9.54 -14.79 -0.74
N LEU A 34 8.86 -13.65 -0.86
CA LEU A 34 8.62 -12.72 0.24
C LEU A 34 7.19 -12.19 0.21
N GLY A 35 6.54 -12.17 1.37
CA GLY A 35 5.31 -11.40 1.60
C GLY A 35 5.66 -10.01 2.15
N SER A 36 4.99 -8.98 1.63
CA SER A 36 5.17 -7.60 2.10
C SER A 36 3.86 -7.04 2.66
N VAL A 37 3.96 -6.38 3.82
CA VAL A 37 2.85 -5.63 4.43
C VAL A 37 3.22 -4.16 4.49
N GLN A 38 2.36 -3.30 3.93
CA GLN A 38 2.54 -1.85 4.01
C GLN A 38 1.90 -1.34 5.29
N PHE A 39 2.72 -0.87 6.24
CA PHE A 39 2.22 -0.26 7.48
C PHE A 39 2.01 1.26 7.40
N SER A 40 2.73 1.92 6.49
CA SER A 40 2.71 3.36 6.30
C SER A 40 2.70 3.77 4.83
N SER A 41 2.19 4.97 4.55
CA SER A 41 2.16 5.57 3.21
C SER A 41 2.38 7.08 3.31
N GLY A 42 3.35 7.59 2.54
CA GLY A 42 3.78 8.99 2.59
C GLY A 42 5.04 9.23 3.42
N CYS A 43 5.76 10.33 3.16
CA CYS A 43 7.06 10.62 3.77
C CYS A 43 7.32 12.14 3.87
N PRO A 44 7.82 12.68 5.00
CA PRO A 44 8.07 14.11 5.17
C PRO A 44 9.40 14.58 4.57
N PHE A 45 10.30 13.64 4.25
CA PHE A 45 11.66 13.97 3.82
C PHE A 45 11.71 14.48 2.38
N THR A 46 12.74 15.28 2.09
CA THR A 46 13.01 15.92 0.78
C THR A 46 14.23 15.31 0.10
N CYS A 47 14.30 13.97 0.08
CA CYS A 47 15.37 13.28 -0.61
C CYS A 47 15.25 13.52 -2.13
N GLU A 48 16.32 13.96 -2.79
CA GLU A 48 16.31 14.28 -4.23
C GLU A 48 16.03 13.07 -5.13
N PHE A 49 16.29 11.86 -4.62
CA PHE A 49 16.12 10.60 -5.32
C PHE A 49 14.75 9.95 -5.08
N CYS A 50 13.94 10.49 -4.16
CA CYS A 50 12.74 9.79 -3.65
C CYS A 50 11.46 10.37 -4.25
N ASP A 51 10.65 9.49 -4.84
CA ASP A 51 9.35 9.83 -5.42
C ASP A 51 8.18 9.65 -4.42
N ILE A 52 8.43 9.07 -3.24
CA ILE A 52 7.40 8.79 -2.23
C ILE A 52 6.56 10.04 -1.87
N PRO A 53 7.14 11.23 -1.61
CA PRO A 53 6.35 12.40 -1.26
C PRO A 53 5.42 12.86 -2.39
N ALA A 54 5.82 12.66 -3.65
CA ALA A 54 5.05 13.04 -4.82
C ALA A 54 3.91 12.04 -5.11
N LEU A 55 4.15 10.74 -4.88
CA LEU A 55 3.16 9.68 -5.13
C LEU A 55 2.17 9.49 -3.97
N TYR A 56 2.66 9.52 -2.73
CA TYR A 56 1.91 9.09 -1.54
C TYR A 56 1.66 10.21 -0.52
N GLY A 57 2.09 11.43 -0.84
CA GLY A 57 1.94 12.61 0.00
C GLY A 57 3.09 12.80 1.00
N ARG A 58 3.16 14.02 1.55
CA ARG A 58 4.25 14.45 2.44
C ARG A 58 4.03 14.09 3.92
N SER A 59 2.83 13.62 4.26
CA SER A 59 2.48 13.23 5.63
C SER A 59 2.37 11.72 5.71
N PRO A 60 3.16 11.04 6.55
CA PRO A 60 3.00 9.61 6.80
C PRO A 60 1.61 9.32 7.36
N ARG A 61 0.86 8.47 6.67
CA ARG A 61 -0.39 7.88 7.16
C ARG A 61 -0.10 6.44 7.57
N LEU A 62 -0.63 6.03 8.71
CA LEU A 62 -0.36 4.72 9.32
C LEU A 62 -1.63 3.87 9.36
N LYS A 63 -1.47 2.56 9.23
CA LYS A 63 -2.50 1.60 9.61
C LYS A 63 -2.52 1.43 11.14
N ARG A 64 -3.63 0.95 11.66
CA ARG A 64 -3.69 0.48 13.06
C ARG A 64 -2.94 -0.85 13.21
N PRO A 65 -2.32 -1.12 14.38
CA PRO A 65 -1.60 -2.38 14.61
C PRO A 65 -2.43 -3.63 14.30
N GLU A 66 -3.73 -3.62 14.60
CA GLU A 66 -4.63 -4.76 14.37
C GLU A 66 -4.81 -5.06 12.88
N GLN A 67 -4.72 -4.05 12.01
CA GLN A 67 -4.75 -4.26 10.56
C GLN A 67 -3.48 -4.95 10.07
N ILE A 68 -2.33 -4.60 10.66
CA ILE A 68 -1.05 -5.24 10.34
C ILE A 68 -1.06 -6.70 10.78
N LEU A 69 -1.49 -6.98 12.00
CA LEU A 69 -1.61 -8.35 12.50
C LEU A 69 -2.51 -9.19 11.61
N ARG A 70 -3.69 -8.67 11.23
CA ARG A 70 -4.61 -9.36 10.32
C ARG A 70 -4.00 -9.63 8.93
N GLU A 71 -3.23 -8.68 8.38
CA GLU A 71 -2.54 -8.88 7.09
C GLU A 71 -1.43 -9.94 7.20
N LEU A 72 -0.71 -9.99 8.32
CA LEU A 72 0.29 -11.02 8.59
C LEU A 72 -0.36 -12.40 8.77
N ASP A 73 -1.49 -12.48 9.47
CA ASP A 73 -2.25 -13.72 9.64
C ASP A 73 -2.71 -14.27 8.27
N GLU A 74 -3.27 -13.42 7.39
CA GLU A 74 -3.69 -13.86 6.05
C GLU A 74 -2.52 -14.36 5.18
N LEU A 75 -1.35 -13.74 5.29
CA LEU A 75 -0.14 -14.20 4.59
C LEU A 75 0.35 -15.54 5.16
N ALA A 76 0.35 -15.70 6.49
CA ALA A 76 0.75 -16.94 7.14
C ALA A 76 -0.19 -18.10 6.79
N ASP A 77 -1.50 -17.86 6.78
CA ASP A 77 -2.52 -18.85 6.39
C ASP A 77 -2.44 -19.23 4.90
N GLY A 78 -1.95 -18.30 4.06
CA GLY A 78 -1.71 -18.52 2.64
C GLY A 78 -0.54 -19.48 2.32
N GLY A 79 0.34 -19.74 3.30
CA GLY A 79 1.29 -20.85 3.32
C GLY A 79 2.76 -20.50 3.12
#